data_AF-A0A6V7KZ58-F1
#
_entry.id   AF-A0A6V7KZ58-F1
#
_cell.length_a   1.000
_cell.length_b   1.000
_cell.length_c   1.000
_cell.angle_alpha   90.00
_cell.angle_beta   90.00
_cell.angle_gamma   90.00
#
_symmetry.space_group_name_H-M   'P 1'
#
loop_
_entity.id
_entity.type
_entity.pdbx_description
1 polymer ?
#
loop_
_entity_poly.entity_id
_entity_poly.type
_entity_poly.pdbx_seq_one_letter_code
_entity_poly.pdbx_strand_id
1 'polypeptide(L)' 'KVGCDWLMDSDAIEDKCGICKGDSTQCSPVEGEFTRTRLR' A
#
# COMPACT_ATOMS: atom_id res chain seq x y z
N LYS A 1 15.82 -9.75 -8.54
CA LYS A 1 14.66 -9.21 -7.77
C LYS A 1 13.48 -10.18 -7.96
N VAL A 2 12.50 -10.28 -7.06
CA VAL A 2 11.29 -11.09 -7.30
C VAL A 2 10.09 -10.15 -7.29
N GLY A 3 9.26 -10.22 -8.33
CA GLY A 3 8.02 -9.42 -8.42
C GLY A 3 6.92 -9.96 -7.52
N CYS A 4 5.86 -9.19 -7.30
CA CYS A 4 4.69 -9.63 -6.52
C CYS A 4 3.95 -10.82 -7.15
N ASP A 5 4.22 -11.12 -8.42
CA ASP A 5 3.70 -12.27 -9.17
C ASP A 5 4.61 -13.51 -9.06
N TRP A 6 5.58 -13.49 -8.14
CA TRP A 6 6.51 -14.59 -7.83
C TRP A 6 7.47 -14.96 -8.97
N LEU A 7 7.62 -14.09 -9.97
CA LEU A 7 8.56 -14.27 -11.06
C LEU A 7 9.90 -13.59 -10.76
N MET A 8 11.00 -14.30 -11.07
CA MET A 8 12.35 -13.74 -11.01
C MET A 8 12.50 -12.64 -12.06
N ASP A 9 13.12 -11.55 -11.63
CA ASP A 9 13.37 -10.32 -12.41
C ASP A 9 12.12 -9.67 -13.03
N SER A 10 10.96 -9.95 -12.43
CA SER A 10 9.70 -9.27 -12.75
C SER A 10 9.64 -7.87 -12.13
N ASP A 11 9.04 -6.95 -12.89
CA ASP A 11 8.72 -5.59 -12.46
C ASP A 11 7.31 -5.46 -11.88
N ALA A 12 6.63 -6.57 -11.61
CA ALA A 12 5.35 -6.58 -10.92
C ALA A 12 5.48 -6.04 -9.48
N ILE A 13 4.66 -5.04 -9.15
CA ILE A 13 4.61 -4.37 -7.85
C ILE A 13 3.17 -4.44 -7.31
N GLU A 14 3.03 -4.56 -5.99
CA GLU A 14 1.73 -4.45 -5.32
C GLU A 14 1.21 -3.02 -5.36
N ASP A 15 -0.10 -2.85 -5.52
CA ASP A 15 -0.73 -1.55 -5.40
C ASP A 15 -0.87 -1.12 -3.92
N LYS A 16 -1.41 0.07 -3.69
CA LYS A 16 -1.64 0.61 -2.33
C LYS A 16 -2.60 -0.23 -1.48
N CYS A 17 -3.36 -1.13 -2.10
CA CYS A 17 -4.30 -2.03 -1.45
C CYS A 17 -3.66 -3.39 -1.12
N GLY A 18 -2.40 -3.62 -1.50
CA GLY A 18 -1.71 -4.90 -1.32
C GLY A 18 -2.05 -5.92 -2.41
N ILE A 19 -2.58 -5.49 -3.56
CA ILE A 19 -2.95 -6.37 -4.66
C ILE A 19 -1.86 -6.29 -5.74
N CYS A 20 -1.29 -7.44 -6.10
CA CYS A 20 -0.29 -7.51 -7.15
C CYS A 20 -0.88 -7.07 -8.50
N LYS A 21 -0.26 -6.08 -9.15
CA LYS A 21 -0.76 -5.44 -10.39
C LYS A 21 -2.20 -4.91 -10.24
N GLY A 22 -2.58 -4.50 -9.03
CA GLY A 22 -3.90 -3.94 -8.74
C GLY A 22 -4.07 -2.53 -9.33
N ASP A 23 -5.33 -2.12 -9.49
CA ASP A 23 -5.73 -0.82 -10.02
C ASP A 23 -6.07 0.21 -8.91
N SER A 24 -5.81 -0.15 -7.65
CA SER A 24 -6.05 0.67 -6.46
C SER A 24 -7.52 0.99 -6.15
N THR A 25 -8.47 0.24 -6.73
CA THR A 25 -9.92 0.45 -6.55
C THR A 25 -10.54 -0.43 -5.46
N GLN A 26 -9.83 -1.46 -4.99
CA GLN A 26 -10.35 -2.45 -4.05
C GLN A 26 -10.28 -2.02 -2.58
N CYS A 27 -9.70 -0.86 -2.30
CA CYS A 27 -9.61 -0.28 -0.96
C CYS A 27 -9.83 1.23 -1.00
N SER A 28 -10.20 1.80 0.15
CA SER A 28 -10.36 3.25 0.32
C SER A 28 -9.38 3.76 1.39
N PRO A 29 -8.75 4.94 1.18
CA PRO A 29 -7.87 5.52 2.18
C PRO A 29 -8.65 5.89 3.44
N VAL A 30 -8.00 5.75 4.60
CA VAL A 30 -8.50 6.25 5.88
C VAL A 30 -7.55 7.35 6.32
N GLU A 31 -8.09 8.56 6.52
CA GLU A 31 -7.32 9.74 6.88
C GLU A 31 -7.78 10.27 8.25
N GLY A 32 -6.86 10.83 9.02
CA GLY A 32 -7.15 11.41 10.32
C GLY A 32 -5.99 12.25 10.83
N GLU A 33 -6.30 13.29 11.61
CA GLU A 33 -5.31 14.14 12.25
C GLU A 33 -4.99 13.63 13.66
N PHE A 34 -3.71 13.51 13.98
CA PHE A 34 -3.27 13.16 15.32
C PHE A 34 -2.92 14.41 16.13
N THR A 35 -3.83 14.84 16.99
CA THR A 35 -3.64 16.00 17.88
C THR A 35 -3.36 15.56 19.32
N ARG A 36 -2.20 14.97 19.57
CA ARG A 36 -1.77 14.66 20.95
C ARG A 36 -1.18 15.90 21.63
N THR A 37 -2.05 16.76 22.13
CA THR A 37 -1.65 17.83 23.06
C THR A 37 -1.71 17.31 24.49
N ARG A 38 -0.59 16.76 24.99
CA ARG A 38 -0.33 16.71 26.44
C ARG A 38 0.75 17.74 26.76
N LEU A 39 0.35 19.01 26.77
CA LEU A 39 1.07 20.03 27.51
C LEU A 39 0.41 20.07 28.88
N ARG A 40 1.12 19.54 29.88
CA ARG A 40 0.76 19.66 31.29
C ARG A 40 1.80 20.54 31.95
#